data_AF-A0A7Z9XJ98-F1
#
_entry.id   AF-A0A7Z9XJ98-F1
#
_cell.length_a   1.000
_cell.length_b   1.000
_cell.length_c   1.000
_cell.angle_alpha   90.00
_cell.angle_beta   90.00
_cell.angle_gamma   90.00
#
_symmetry.space_group_name_H-M   'P 1'
#
loop_
_entity.id
_entity.type
_entity.pdbx_description
1 polymer ?
#
loop_
_entity_poly.entity_id
_entity_poly.type
_entity_poly.pdbx_seq_one_letter_code
_entity_poly.pdbx_strand_id
1 'polypeptide(L)'
;MACQGAQVVQRWVSQGRLNPEALTRYQKHPRLWEKRDGALDANICRHCPFKVEDCDFTSVSPPPDCEPCGGYILISLLKENGVITSEDLEEVAGG
;
A
#
# COMPACT_ATOMS: atom_id res chain seq x y z
N MET A 1 -3.30 0.21 -16.65
CA MET A 1 -3.05 -0.88 -15.68
C MET A 1 -2.89 -0.23 -14.31
N ALA A 2 -3.56 -0.71 -13.25
CA ALA A 2 -3.57 -0.05 -11.92
C ALA A 2 -2.65 -0.79 -10.94
N CYS A 3 -1.96 -0.04 -10.06
CA CYS A 3 -1.11 -0.59 -8.99
C CYS A 3 -1.90 -1.61 -8.14
N GLN A 4 -1.26 -2.70 -7.70
CA GLN A 4 -1.90 -3.72 -6.86
C GLN A 4 -2.53 -3.12 -5.60
N GLY A 5 -1.88 -2.13 -4.97
CA GLY A 5 -2.44 -1.45 -3.81
C GLY A 5 -3.78 -0.75 -4.11
N ALA A 6 -3.93 -0.16 -5.29
CA ALA A 6 -5.19 0.46 -5.70
C ALA A 6 -6.30 -0.57 -5.93
N GLN A 7 -5.95 -1.74 -6.50
CA GLN A 7 -6.90 -2.83 -6.72
C GLN A 7 -7.42 -3.41 -5.39
N VAL A 8 -6.55 -3.53 -4.39
CA VAL A 8 -6.90 -4.00 -3.05
C VAL A 8 -7.84 -3.03 -2.37
N VAL A 9 -7.55 -1.72 -2.41
CA VAL A 9 -8.44 -0.70 -1.87
C VAL A 9 -9.80 -0.73 -2.58
N GLN A 10 -9.82 -0.84 -3.90
CA GLN A 10 -11.08 -0.97 -4.65
C GLN A 10 -11.88 -2.20 -4.21
N ARG A 11 -11.22 -3.33 -3.96
CA ARG A 11 -11.86 -4.55 -3.45
C ARG A 11 -12.48 -4.29 -2.07
N TRP A 12 -11.76 -3.68 -1.13
CA TRP A 12 -12.29 -3.35 0.19
C TRP A 12 -13.48 -2.40 0.13
N VAL A 13 -13.46 -1.41 -0.77
CA VAL A 13 -14.61 -0.52 -1.03
C VAL A 13 -15.81 -1.32 -1.54
N SER A 14 -15.60 -2.17 -2.54
CA SER A 14 -16.69 -2.97 -3.13
C SER A 14 -17.32 -3.97 -2.15
N GLN A 15 -16.56 -4.41 -1.15
CA GLN A 15 -17.00 -5.31 -0.09
C GLN A 15 -17.64 -4.57 1.11
N GLY A 16 -17.66 -3.23 1.10
CA GLY A 16 -18.15 -2.43 2.21
C GLY A 16 -17.22 -2.42 3.45
N ARG A 17 -16.00 -2.96 3.33
CA ARG A 17 -14.98 -2.92 4.40
C ARG A 17 -14.38 -1.54 4.58
N LEU A 18 -14.33 -0.76 3.50
CA LEU A 18 -13.82 0.60 3.50
C LEU A 18 -14.87 1.52 2.90
N ASN A 19 -15.28 2.54 3.66
CA ASN A 19 -16.19 3.58 3.19
C ASN A 19 -15.38 4.84 2.81
N PRO A 20 -15.25 5.16 1.51
CA PRO A 20 -14.51 6.35 1.07
C PRO A 20 -15.06 7.66 1.63
N GLU A 21 -16.37 7.75 1.88
CA GLU A 21 -17.00 8.95 2.43
C GLU A 21 -16.71 9.15 3.92
N ALA A 22 -16.41 8.05 4.62
CA ALA A 22 -16.01 8.09 6.03
C ALA A 22 -14.52 8.37 6.22
N LEU A 23 -13.71 8.29 5.16
CA LEU A 23 -12.29 8.59 5.25
C LEU A 23 -12.07 10.10 5.43
N THR A 24 -11.36 10.47 6.48
CA THR A 24 -10.86 11.83 6.66
C THR A 24 -9.80 12.15 5.60
N ARG A 25 -9.62 13.44 5.32
CA ARG A 25 -8.48 13.89 4.49
C ARG A 25 -7.19 13.74 5.29
N TYR A 26 -6.58 12.56 5.20
CA TYR A 26 -5.28 12.30 5.81
C TYR A 26 -4.19 13.08 5.08
N GLN A 27 -3.27 13.67 5.85
CA GLN A 27 -2.11 14.33 5.27
C GLN A 27 -1.06 13.28 4.88
N LYS A 28 -0.56 13.39 3.65
CA LYS A 28 0.59 12.61 3.17
C LYS A 28 1.84 13.07 3.94
N HIS A 29 2.37 12.24 4.85
CA HIS A 29 3.59 12.54 5.60
C HIS A 29 4.74 11.59 5.17
N PRO A 30 5.88 12.09 4.66
CA PRO A 30 7.01 11.27 4.16
C PRO A 30 7.48 10.15 5.08
N ARG A 31 7.53 10.44 6.40
CA ARG A 31 7.83 9.47 7.46
C ARG A 31 7.08 8.13 7.38
N LEU A 32 5.89 8.08 6.76
CA LEU A 32 5.10 6.86 6.64
C LEU A 32 5.72 5.81 5.71
N TRP A 33 6.64 6.21 4.85
CA TRP A 33 7.36 5.31 3.94
C TRP A 33 8.88 5.56 3.92
N GLU A 34 9.40 6.37 4.85
CA GLU A 34 10.85 6.44 5.13
C GLU A 34 11.40 5.07 5.57
N LYS A 35 10.57 4.28 6.26
CA LYS A 35 10.86 2.89 6.58
C LYS A 35 9.94 1.99 5.77
N ARG A 36 10.54 0.94 5.18
CA ARG A 36 9.78 -0.09 4.48
C ARG A 36 8.89 -0.86 5.45
N ASP A 37 7.62 -0.96 5.11
CA ASP A 37 6.65 -1.84 5.75
C ASP A 37 6.74 -3.24 5.15
N GLY A 38 7.34 -4.15 5.92
CA GLY A 38 7.55 -5.55 5.51
C GLY A 38 6.25 -6.31 5.22
N ALA A 39 5.14 -5.98 5.90
CA ALA A 39 3.86 -6.63 5.66
C ALA A 39 3.27 -6.19 4.31
N LEU A 40 3.39 -4.90 3.99
CA LEU A 40 3.00 -4.36 2.68
C LEU A 40 3.83 -4.97 1.56
N ASP A 41 5.13 -5.07 1.79
CA ASP A 41 6.08 -5.60 0.81
C ASP A 41 5.83 -7.07 0.50
N ALA A 42 5.57 -7.86 1.53
CA ALA A 42 5.36 -9.30 1.45
C ALA A 42 4.00 -9.65 0.83
N ASN A 43 2.95 -8.91 1.17
CA ASN A 43 1.57 -9.29 0.82
C ASN A 43 1.00 -8.50 -0.38
N ILE A 44 1.44 -7.27 -0.60
CA ILE A 44 0.93 -6.41 -1.69
C ILE A 44 1.97 -6.24 -2.78
N CYS A 45 3.14 -5.69 -2.44
CA CYS A 45 4.13 -5.30 -3.45
C CYS A 45 4.73 -6.51 -4.16
N ARG A 46 4.88 -7.66 -3.46
CA ARG A 46 5.34 -8.92 -4.05
C ARG A 46 4.51 -9.36 -5.27
N HIS A 47 3.22 -9.09 -5.26
CA HIS A 47 2.28 -9.47 -6.32
C HIS A 47 2.00 -8.32 -7.30
N CYS A 48 2.69 -7.19 -7.14
CA CYS A 48 2.49 -6.04 -8.01
C CYS A 48 3.08 -6.31 -9.40
N PRO A 49 2.29 -6.19 -10.49
CA PRO A 49 2.79 -6.42 -11.84
C PRO A 49 3.91 -5.42 -12.21
N PHE A 50 3.89 -4.23 -11.60
CA PHE A 50 4.93 -3.20 -11.78
C PHE A 50 6.21 -3.47 -10.99
N LYS A 51 6.23 -4.45 -10.08
CA LYS A 51 7.46 -4.87 -9.40
C LYS A 51 8.38 -5.64 -10.35
N VAL A 52 7.80 -6.35 -11.32
CA VAL A 52 8.52 -7.13 -12.33
C VAL A 52 9.34 -6.22 -13.26
N GLU A 53 8.96 -4.95 -13.38
CA GLU A 53 9.64 -3.94 -14.21
C GLU A 53 10.62 -3.06 -13.41
N ASP A 54 11.22 -3.57 -12.32
CA ASP A 54 12.14 -2.86 -11.42
C ASP A 54 11.50 -1.66 -10.70
N CYS A 55 10.68 -1.95 -9.68
CA CYS A 55 10.22 -0.91 -8.77
C CYS A 55 11.40 -0.37 -7.94
N ASP A 56 11.92 0.81 -8.32
CA ASP A 56 13.03 1.52 -7.68
C ASP A 56 12.93 1.59 -6.16
N PHE A 57 11.72 1.83 -5.64
CA PHE A 57 11.44 1.91 -4.22
C PHE A 57 11.70 0.60 -3.46
N THR A 58 11.46 -0.56 -4.09
CA THR A 58 11.65 -1.88 -3.47
C THR A 58 13.02 -2.50 -3.77
N SER A 59 13.87 -1.81 -4.53
CA SER A 59 15.22 -2.27 -4.89
C SER A 59 16.12 -2.43 -3.66
N VAL A 60 17.27 -3.11 -3.82
CA VAL A 60 18.25 -3.30 -2.73
C VAL A 60 18.88 -1.98 -2.29
N SER A 61 18.95 -0.99 -3.19
CA SER A 61 19.51 0.33 -2.94
C SER A 61 18.60 1.39 -3.59
N PRO A 62 17.43 1.69 -2.98
CA PRO A 62 16.53 2.70 -3.54
C PRO A 62 17.22 4.07 -3.56
N PRO A 63 17.01 4.88 -4.61
CA PRO A 63 17.49 6.27 -4.61
C PRO A 63 16.97 7.03 -3.38
N PRO A 64 17.76 7.97 -2.82
CA PRO A 64 17.42 8.65 -1.57
C PRO A 64 16.10 9.42 -1.61
N ASP A 65 15.70 9.92 -2.79
CA ASP A 65 14.46 10.66 -3.00
C ASP A 65 13.38 9.84 -3.75
N CYS A 66 13.56 8.51 -3.82
CA CYS A 66 12.59 7.64 -4.47
C CYS A 66 11.33 7.53 -3.61
N GLU A 67 10.26 8.21 -4.03
CA GLU A 67 8.95 8.00 -3.42
C GLU A 67 8.35 6.66 -3.86
N PRO A 68 7.65 5.96 -2.95
CA PRO A 68 6.90 4.79 -3.34
C PRO A 68 5.69 5.17 -4.20
N CYS A 69 5.13 4.17 -4.88
CA CYS A 69 3.93 4.38 -5.68
C CYS A 69 2.72 4.82 -4.84
N GLY A 70 1.74 5.47 -5.46
CA GLY A 70 0.53 5.94 -4.78
C GLY A 70 -0.25 4.85 -4.03
N GLY A 71 -0.20 3.59 -4.51
CA GLY A 71 -0.83 2.46 -3.83
C GLY A 71 -0.15 2.12 -2.50
N TYR A 72 1.18 2.23 -2.44
CA TYR A 72 1.93 2.04 -1.20
C TYR A 72 1.57 3.14 -0.19
N ILE A 73 1.65 4.41 -0.64
CA ILE A 73 1.34 5.58 0.18
C ILE A 73 -0.05 5.47 0.77
N LEU A 74 -1.04 5.09 -0.06
CA LEU A 74 -2.41 4.96 0.38
C LEU A 74 -2.58 3.87 1.45
N ILE A 75 -2.02 2.68 1.24
CA ILE A 75 -2.16 1.59 2.22
C ILE A 75 -1.39 1.93 3.51
N SER A 76 -0.20 2.53 3.43
CA SER A 76 0.51 3.03 4.61
C SER A 76 -0.30 4.06 5.39
N LEU A 77 -0.98 4.98 4.70
CA LEU A 77 -1.87 5.96 5.33
C LEU A 77 -3.05 5.29 6.02
N LEU A 78 -3.73 4.34 5.36
CA LEU A 78 -4.86 3.63 5.94
C LEU A 78 -4.45 2.84 7.19
N LYS A 79 -3.27 2.19 7.15
CA LYS A 79 -2.74 1.42 8.27
C LYS A 79 -2.34 2.31 9.45
N GLU A 80 -1.63 3.41 9.20
CA GLU A 80 -1.25 4.37 10.25
C GLU A 80 -2.47 4.95 10.96
N ASN A 81 -3.55 5.20 10.22
CA ASN A 81 -4.78 5.76 10.77
C ASN A 81 -5.72 4.68 11.35
N GLY A 82 -5.27 3.42 11.44
CA GLY A 82 -6.05 2.32 12.02
C GLY A 82 -7.30 1.94 11.22
N VAL A 83 -7.37 2.33 9.94
CA VAL A 83 -8.46 1.95 9.04
C VAL A 83 -8.33 0.50 8.60
N ILE A 84 -7.09 0.02 8.50
CA ILE A 84 -6.72 -1.37 8.22
C ILE A 84 -5.58 -1.81 9.15
N THR A 85 -5.42 -3.10 9.34
CA THR A 85 -4.34 -3.71 10.13
C THR A 85 -3.35 -4.48 9.26
N SER A 86 -2.32 -5.07 9.86
CA SER A 86 -1.39 -5.95 9.13
C SER A 86 -2.09 -7.26 8.71
N GLU A 87 -3.00 -7.76 9.54
CA GLU A 87 -3.81 -8.95 9.26
C GLU A 87 -4.70 -8.75 8.03
N ASP A 88 -5.27 -7.55 7.85
CA ASP A 88 -6.02 -7.21 6.63
C ASP A 88 -5.16 -7.34 5.36
N LEU A 89 -3.84 -7.10 5.45
CA LEU A 89 -2.90 -7.26 4.33
C LEU A 89 -2.60 -8.73 4.07
N GLU A 90 -2.50 -9.55 5.11
CA GLU A 90 -2.25 -11.00 4.97
C GLU A 90 -3.41 -11.72 4.27
N GLU A 91 -4.65 -11.30 4.55
CA GLU A 91 -5.85 -11.82 3.84
C GLU A 91 -5.79 -11.58 2.33
N VAL A 92 -5.09 -10.54 1.87
CA VAL A 92 -4.92 -10.26 0.44
C VAL A 92 -4.01 -11.29 -0.23
N ALA A 93 -3.01 -11.81 0.48
CA ALA A 93 -2.05 -12.79 -0.05
C ALA A 93 -2.59 -14.23 -0.03
N GLY A 94 -3.57 -14.53 0.82
CA GLY A 94 -4.18 -15.86 0.96
C GLY A 94 -5.39 -16.13 0.07
N GLY A 95 -5.80 -15.17 -0.78
CA GLY A 95 -7.00 -15.23 -1.61
C GLY A 95 -6.76 -15.51 -3.09
#